data_AF-A0A3D0M7A8-F1
#
_entry.id   AF-A0A3D0M7A8-F1
#
_cell.length_a   1.000
_cell.length_b   1.000
_cell.length_c   1.000
_cell.angle_alpha   90.00
_cell.angle_beta   90.00
_cell.angle_gamma   90.00
#
_symmetry.space_group_name_H-M   'P 1'
#
loop_
_entity.id
_entity.type
_entity.pdbx_description
1 polymer ?
#
loop_
_entity_poly.entity_id
_entity_poly.type
_entity_poly.pdbx_seq_one_letter_code
_entity_poly.pdbx_strand_id
1 'polypeptide(L)' 'MSRIITIGRQFGSGGREIGRRLAERLGIAYYDKEIVTEIA' A
#
# COMPACT_ATOMS: atom_id res chain seq x y z
N MET A 1 0.87 17.08 11.50
CA MET A 1 1.88 16.36 10.71
C MET A 1 1.18 15.30 9.88
N SER A 2 1.25 15.36 8.55
CA SER A 2 0.76 14.27 7.69
C SER A 2 1.90 13.28 7.45
N ARG A 3 1.73 12.01 7.86
CA ARG A 3 2.74 10.96 7.72
C ARG A 3 2.36 10.06 6.55
N ILE A 4 3.24 9.96 5.54
CA ILE A 4 3.06 9.10 4.36
C ILE A 4 4.06 7.95 4.45
N ILE A 5 3.59 6.71 4.26
CA ILE A 5 4.42 5.50 4.31
C ILE A 5 4.35 4.82 2.94
N THR A 6 5.49 4.74 2.26
CA THR A 6 5.61 4.09 0.95
C THR A 6 6.28 2.73 1.11
N ILE A 7 5.62 1.67 0.63
CA ILE A 7 6.15 0.29 0.67
C ILE A 7 6.51 -0.12 -0.76
N GLY A 8 7.81 -0.28 -1.03
CA GLY A 8 8.29 -0.94 -2.22
C GLY A 8 8.04 -2.45 -2.12
N ARG A 9 7.49 -3.06 -3.16
CA ARG A 9 7.25 -4.51 -3.21
C ARG A 9 7.77 -5.12 -4.51
N GLN A 10 8.26 -6.35 -4.43
CA GLN A 10 8.54 -7.19 -5.60
C GLN A 10 7.36 -8.15 -5.82
N PHE A 11 7.25 -8.71 -7.03
CA PHE A 11 6.26 -9.73 -7.32
C PHE A 11 6.45 -10.92 -6.36
N GLY A 12 5.35 -11.40 -5.78
CA GLY A 12 5.38 -12.49 -4.80
C GLY A 12 5.87 -12.13 -3.39
N SER A 13 6.28 -10.88 -3.11
CA SER A 13 6.85 -10.51 -1.80
C SER A 13 5.82 -10.32 -0.68
N GLY A 14 4.52 -10.52 -0.94
CA GLY A 14 3.46 -10.27 0.03
C GLY A 14 3.28 -8.79 0.43
N GLY A 15 3.94 -7.85 -0.27
CA GLY A 15 3.94 -6.43 0.12
C GLY A 15 2.56 -5.77 0.18
N ARG A 16 1.60 -6.25 -0.64
CA ARG A 16 0.19 -5.80 -0.61
C ARG A 16 -0.49 -6.12 0.72
N GLU A 17 -0.29 -7.34 1.22
CA GLU A 17 -0.89 -7.76 2.49
C GLU A 17 -0.25 -7.04 3.69
N ILE A 18 1.07 -6.90 3.68
CA ILE A 18 1.80 -6.17 4.72
C ILE A 18 1.32 -4.71 4.79
N GLY A 19 1.18 -4.05 3.64
CA GLY A 19 0.72 -2.66 3.59
C GLY A 19 -0.71 -2.49 4.10
N ARG A 20 -1.61 -3.41 3.78
CA ARG A 20 -2.99 -3.40 4.30
C ARG A 20 -3.01 -3.55 5.82
N ARG A 21 -2.35 -4.58 6.35
CA ARG A 21 -2.30 -4.83 7.80
C ARG A 21 -1.63 -3.69 8.58
N LEU A 22 -0.60 -3.06 7.99
CA LEU A 22 0.04 -1.89 8.58
C LEU A 22 -0.93 -0.71 8.65
N ALA A 23 -1.65 -0.44 7.56
CA ALA A 23 -2.62 0.64 7.50
C ALA A 23 -3.78 0.45 8.51
N GLU A 24 -4.30 -0.78 8.62
CA GLU A 24 -5.31 -1.14 9.63
C GLU A 24 -4.81 -0.89 11.06
N ARG A 25 -3.58 -1.32 11.37
CA ARG A 25 -2.97 -1.11 12.69
C ARG A 25 -2.71 0.35 13.02
N LEU A 26 -2.38 1.16 12.02
CA LEU A 26 -2.10 2.58 12.19
C LEU A 26 -3.36 3.46 12.07
N GLY A 27 -4.50 2.89 11.64
CA GLY A 27 -5.73 3.64 11.39
C GLY A 27 -5.58 4.67 10.25
N ILE A 28 -4.75 4.38 9.25
CA ILE A 28 -4.49 5.27 8.11
C ILE A 28 -5.08 4.70 6.82
N ALA A 29 -5.38 5.58 5.85
CA ALA A 29 -5.83 5.15 4.54
C ALA A 29 -4.74 4.34 3.80
N TYR A 30 -5.15 3.27 3.14
CA TYR A 30 -4.30 2.41 2.33
C TYR A 30 -4.59 2.61 0.84
N TYR A 31 -3.55 2.84 0.04
CA TYR A 31 -3.64 2.99 -1.41
C TYR A 31 -2.65 2.02 -2.08
N ASP A 32 -3.15 1.07 -2.89
CA ASP A 32 -2.30 0.21 -3.74
C ASP A 32 -2.21 0.81 -5.15
N LYS A 33 -1.03 0.69 -5.77
CA LYS A 33 -0.70 1.27 -7.08
C LYS A 33 -1.41 0.61 -8.26
N GLU A 34 -2.12 -0.50 -8.06
CA GLU A 34 -2.89 -1.15 -9.15
C GLU A 34 -4.11 -0.32 -9.64
N ILE A 35 -4.45 0.79 -8.98
CA ILE A 35 -5.48 1.72 -9.45
C ILE A 35 -5.05 2.53 -10.70
N VAL A 36 -3.74 2.60 -11.02
CA VAL A 36 -3.23 3.46 -12.11
C VAL A 36 -3.11 2.71 -13.44
N THR A 37 -3.13 1.37 -13.43
CA THR A 37 -2.89 0.56 -14.65
C THR A 37 -4.16 0.31 -15.48
N GLU A 38 -5.36 0.63 -14.97
CA GLU A 38 -6.63 0.48 -15.72
C GLU A 38 -6.96 1.68 -16.63
N ILE A 39 -6.13 2.74 -16.67
CA ILE A 39 -6.38 3.96 -17.47
C ILE A 39 -5.41 4.08 -18.67
N ALA A 40 -4.60 3.05 -18.96
CA ALA A 40 -3.64 3.05 -20.08
C ALA A 40 -4.13 2.23 -21.28
#